data_AF-A0A436F8Z9-F1
#
_entry.id   AF-A0A436F8Z9-F1
#
_cell.length_a   1.000
_cell.length_b   1.000
_cell.length_c   1.000
_cell.angle_alpha   90.00
_cell.angle_beta   90.00
_cell.angle_gamma   90.00
#
_symmetry.space_group_name_H-M   'P 1'
#
loop_
_entity.id
_entity.type
_entity.pdbx_description
1 polymer ?
#
loop_
_entity_poly.entity_id
_entity_poly.type
_entity_poly.pdbx_seq_one_letter_code
_entity_poly.pdbx_strand_id
1 'polypeptide(L)'
;MKTVLLPGEHWLANRRGSLEVSRHDLKNPEFVSAYEKALFDKLPDVAARHFTVVRTGRTDVAIIERDGNLHAVLAPDRKLVLWTDAGPWKVTLIDTSVDLAIDAAVMRRLGQAR
;
A
#
# COMPACT_ATOMS: atom_id res chain seq x y z
N MET A 1 -16.90 21.32 0.64
CA MET A 1 -16.14 20.74 1.78
C MET A 1 -15.28 19.62 1.23
N LYS A 2 -13.96 19.71 1.42
CA LYS A 2 -12.95 18.88 0.77
C LYS A 2 -11.97 18.44 1.86
N THR A 3 -12.40 17.50 2.70
CA THR A 3 -11.62 17.06 3.86
C THR A 3 -11.74 15.55 4.00
N VAL A 4 -10.60 14.91 4.24
CA VAL A 4 -10.52 13.49 4.60
C VAL A 4 -10.98 13.36 6.04
N LEU A 5 -11.93 12.49 6.29
CA LEU A 5 -12.42 12.24 7.64
C LEU A 5 -11.34 11.48 8.41
N LEU A 6 -10.79 12.14 9.43
CA LEU A 6 -9.89 11.52 10.40
C LEU A 6 -10.67 10.50 11.26
N PRO A 7 -10.01 9.65 12.06
CA PRO A 7 -10.73 8.79 13.01
C PRO A 7 -11.69 9.61 13.90
N GLY A 8 -12.92 9.13 14.08
CA GLY A 8 -13.98 9.82 14.83
C GLY A 8 -15.36 9.66 14.19
N GLU A 9 -16.39 10.18 14.85
CA GLU A 9 -17.74 10.25 14.28
C GLU A 9 -17.89 11.51 13.42
N HIS A 10 -18.39 11.34 12.19
CA HIS A 10 -18.55 12.43 11.23
C HIS A 10 -19.92 12.38 10.57
N TRP A 11 -20.50 13.55 10.33
CA TRP A 11 -21.75 13.71 9.60
C TRP A 11 -21.47 14.22 8.20
N LEU A 12 -21.82 13.42 7.18
CA LEU A 12 -21.73 13.80 5.77
C LEU A 12 -23.13 13.98 5.19
N ALA A 13 -23.35 15.13 4.53
CA ALA A 13 -24.62 15.41 3.87
C ALA A 13 -24.80 14.50 2.64
N ASN A 14 -25.77 13.58 2.69
CA ASN A 14 -26.08 12.66 1.61
C ASN A 14 -27.22 13.19 0.71
N ARG A 15 -27.06 14.39 0.13
CA ARG A 15 -28.07 14.93 -0.79
C ARG A 15 -28.03 14.11 -2.08
N ARG A 16 -29.15 13.45 -2.42
CA ARG A 16 -29.33 12.51 -3.56
C ARG A 16 -28.90 11.06 -3.32
N GLY A 17 -28.59 10.65 -2.09
CA GLY A 17 -28.40 9.23 -1.77
C GLY A 17 -27.13 8.58 -2.33
N SER A 18 -26.15 9.36 -2.80
CA SER A 18 -24.93 8.88 -3.45
C SER A 18 -23.73 8.70 -2.50
N LEU A 19 -23.92 8.85 -1.19
CA LEU A 19 -22.86 8.60 -0.21
C LEU A 19 -22.56 7.09 -0.13
N GLU A 20 -21.35 6.71 -0.49
CA GLU A 20 -20.82 5.36 -0.30
C GLU A 20 -19.81 5.36 0.85
N VAL A 21 -19.89 4.36 1.72
CA VAL A 21 -18.95 4.14 2.81
C VAL A 21 -18.37 2.74 2.67
N SER A 22 -17.07 2.67 2.40
CA SER A 22 -16.32 1.40 2.35
C SER A 22 -15.48 1.27 3.62
N ARG A 23 -15.67 0.17 4.36
CA ARG A 23 -14.82 -0.17 5.51
C ARG A 23 -13.70 -1.09 5.06
N HIS A 24 -12.49 -0.82 5.51
CA HIS A 24 -11.31 -1.63 5.21
C HIS A 24 -10.70 -2.14 6.52
N ASP A 25 -10.47 -3.45 6.61
CA ASP A 25 -9.82 -4.07 7.75
C ASP A 25 -8.30 -3.92 7.64
N LEU A 26 -7.67 -3.24 8.60
CA LEU A 26 -6.21 -3.02 8.62
C LEU A 26 -5.39 -4.30 8.93
N LYS A 27 -6.05 -5.42 9.24
CA LYS A 27 -5.41 -6.74 9.17
C LYS A 27 -4.97 -7.09 7.75
N ASN A 28 -5.76 -6.69 6.75
CA ASN A 28 -5.42 -6.76 5.33
C ASN A 28 -5.00 -5.35 4.89
N PRO A 29 -3.72 -5.01 4.97
CA PRO A 29 -3.24 -3.64 4.87
C PRO A 29 -3.33 -3.07 3.45
N GLU A 30 -3.64 -3.90 2.45
CA GLU A 30 -3.75 -3.50 1.05
C GLU A 30 -5.01 -2.67 0.81
N PHE A 31 -4.84 -1.55 0.14
CA PHE A 31 -5.96 -0.76 -0.36
C PHE A 31 -6.39 -1.29 -1.72
N VAL A 32 -7.51 -2.01 -1.76
CA VAL A 32 -8.15 -2.49 -2.98
C VAL A 32 -9.51 -1.81 -3.13
N SER A 33 -9.66 -0.97 -4.15
CA SER A 33 -10.90 -0.25 -4.42
C SER A 33 -11.05 0.09 -5.90
N ALA A 34 -12.29 0.03 -6.41
CA ALA A 34 -12.62 0.52 -7.74
C ALA A 34 -12.33 2.02 -7.93
N TYR A 35 -12.25 2.76 -6.82
CA TYR A 35 -11.99 4.19 -6.82
C TYR A 35 -10.51 4.56 -6.76
N GLU A 36 -9.60 3.59 -6.69
CA GLU A 36 -8.17 3.87 -6.50
C GLU A 36 -7.64 4.88 -7.52
N LYS A 37 -7.86 4.64 -8.82
CA LYS A 37 -7.41 5.58 -9.87
C LYS A 37 -7.99 6.98 -9.67
N ALA A 38 -9.30 7.09 -9.44
CA ALA A 38 -9.96 8.37 -9.25
C ALA A 38 -9.44 9.09 -7.98
N LEU A 39 -9.17 8.35 -6.91
CA LEU A 39 -8.64 8.86 -5.66
C LEU A 39 -7.24 9.45 -5.86
N PHE A 40 -6.33 8.71 -6.49
CA PHE A 40 -4.99 9.21 -6.80
C PHE A 40 -5.00 10.38 -7.80
N ASP A 41 -5.89 10.35 -8.80
CA ASP A 41 -5.94 11.38 -9.85
C ASP A 41 -6.61 12.68 -9.35
N LYS A 42 -7.62 12.59 -8.46
CA LYS A 42 -8.44 13.74 -8.04
C LYS A 42 -8.12 14.27 -6.65
N LEU A 43 -7.53 13.45 -5.79
CA LEU A 43 -7.21 13.75 -4.40
C LEU A 43 -5.79 13.30 -4.03
N PRO A 44 -4.75 13.77 -4.75
CA PRO A 44 -3.37 13.32 -4.54
C PRO A 44 -2.86 13.61 -3.12
N ASP A 45 -3.23 14.76 -2.53
CA ASP A 45 -2.81 15.12 -1.16
C ASP A 45 -3.40 14.16 -0.11
N VAL A 46 -4.63 13.69 -0.34
CA VAL A 46 -5.28 12.69 0.50
C VAL A 46 -4.56 11.36 0.39
N ALA A 47 -4.26 10.96 -0.85
CA ALA A 47 -3.59 9.71 -1.11
C ALA A 47 -2.18 9.69 -0.49
N ALA A 48 -1.42 10.78 -0.63
CA ALA A 48 -0.08 10.92 -0.05
C ALA A 48 -0.07 10.87 1.49
N ARG A 49 -1.17 11.29 2.15
CA ARG A 49 -1.29 11.28 3.60
C ARG A 49 -1.62 9.89 4.16
N HIS A 50 -2.43 9.11 3.45
CA HIS A 50 -3.03 7.89 4.00
C HIS A 50 -2.51 6.59 3.38
N PHE A 51 -1.79 6.66 2.26
CA PHE A 51 -1.26 5.49 1.60
C PHE A 51 0.26 5.50 1.45
N THR A 52 0.85 4.36 1.75
CA THR A 52 2.20 4.01 1.35
C THR A 52 2.12 3.30 0.00
N VAL A 53 2.63 3.94 -1.05
CA VAL A 53 2.63 3.39 -2.41
C VAL A 53 4.01 2.83 -2.73
N VAL A 54 4.07 1.56 -3.09
CA VAL A 54 5.29 0.90 -3.58
C VAL A 54 5.13 0.60 -5.05
N ARG A 55 6.11 1.00 -5.86
CA ARG A 55 6.17 0.70 -7.30
C ARG A 55 7.54 0.12 -7.62
N THR A 56 7.53 -0.95 -8.41
CA THR A 56 8.73 -1.55 -8.99
C THR A 56 8.80 -1.21 -10.47
N GLY A 57 9.98 -0.83 -10.95
CA GLY A 57 10.28 -0.79 -12.37
C GLY A 57 10.53 -2.18 -12.96
N ARG A 58 11.04 -2.21 -14.18
CA ARG A 58 11.27 -3.45 -14.97
C ARG A 58 12.33 -4.37 -14.38
N THR A 59 13.30 -3.81 -13.68
CA THR A 59 14.40 -4.56 -13.05
C THR A 59 14.34 -4.47 -11.53
N ASP A 60 13.27 -3.93 -10.97
CA ASP A 60 13.18 -3.77 -9.52
C ASP A 60 12.33 -4.87 -8.90
N VAL A 61 12.80 -5.37 -7.77
CA VAL A 61 11.97 -6.15 -6.83
C VAL A 61 11.88 -5.37 -5.54
N ALA A 62 10.71 -5.31 -4.92
CA ALA A 62 10.55 -4.68 -3.60
C ALA A 62 10.30 -5.74 -2.53
N ILE A 63 11.07 -5.69 -1.44
CA ILE A 63 10.77 -6.40 -0.20
C ILE A 63 10.05 -5.42 0.72
N ILE A 64 8.85 -5.80 1.14
CA ILE A 64 8.00 -4.98 2.00
C ILE A 64 7.86 -5.70 3.35
N GLU A 65 8.26 -5.00 4.41
CA GLU A 65 8.19 -5.49 5.79
C GLU A 65 7.19 -4.66 6.60
N ARG A 66 6.43 -5.33 7.47
CA ARG A 66 5.53 -4.75 8.47
C ARG A 66 6.02 -5.19 9.85
N ASP A 67 6.28 -4.24 10.75
CA ASP A 67 6.76 -4.55 12.11
C ASP A 67 7.98 -5.49 12.13
N GLY A 68 8.89 -5.33 11.16
CA GLY A 68 10.08 -6.18 11.00
C GLY A 68 9.83 -7.57 10.42
N ASN A 69 8.58 -7.94 10.13
CA ASN A 69 8.23 -9.20 9.46
C ASN A 69 8.01 -8.99 7.97
N LEU A 70 8.35 -9.99 7.17
CA LEU A 70 8.07 -9.96 5.74
C LEU A 70 6.56 -9.92 5.51
N HIS A 71 6.08 -8.88 4.82
CA HIS A 71 4.68 -8.74 4.44
C HIS A 71 4.45 -9.20 3.00
N ALA A 72 5.25 -8.68 2.07
CA ALA A 72 5.12 -8.99 0.65
C ALA A 72 6.46 -8.86 -0.09
N VAL A 73 6.58 -9.57 -1.21
CA VAL A 73 7.58 -9.28 -2.24
C VAL A 73 6.87 -8.89 -3.51
N LEU A 74 7.22 -7.71 -4.02
CA LEU A 74 6.64 -7.15 -5.22
C LEU A 74 7.57 -7.43 -6.39
N ALA A 75 7.08 -8.19 -7.37
CA ALA A 75 7.78 -8.48 -8.62
C ALA A 75 7.97 -7.21 -9.47
N PRO A 76 8.79 -7.24 -10.54
CA PRO A 76 8.95 -6.11 -11.45
C PRO A 76 7.64 -5.66 -12.11
N ASP A 77 7.58 -4.38 -12.47
CA ASP A 77 6.42 -3.74 -13.11
C ASP A 77 5.10 -3.99 -12.36
N ARG A 78 5.14 -3.77 -11.04
CA ARG A 78 3.99 -3.91 -10.15
C ARG A 78 3.83 -2.69 -9.26
N LYS A 79 2.63 -2.57 -8.72
CA LYS A 79 2.26 -1.54 -7.75
C LYS A 79 1.53 -2.21 -6.60
N LEU A 80 1.89 -1.80 -5.38
CA LEU A 80 1.17 -2.14 -4.17
C LEU A 80 0.78 -0.83 -3.47
N VAL A 81 -0.45 -0.76 -2.98
CA VAL A 81 -0.96 0.38 -2.20
C VAL A 81 -1.34 -0.14 -0.83
N LEU A 82 -0.70 0.42 0.21
CA LEU A 82 -0.91 0.02 1.59
C LEU A 82 -1.49 1.18 2.39
N TRP A 83 -2.37 0.91 3.34
CA TRP A 83 -2.74 1.88 4.36
C TRP A 83 -1.51 2.25 5.19
N THR A 84 -1.16 3.53 5.27
CA THR A 84 0.00 4.00 6.04
C THR A 84 -0.15 3.66 7.52
N ASP A 85 -1.36 3.80 8.07
CA ASP A 85 -1.68 3.51 9.47
C ASP A 85 -1.66 2.01 9.81
N ALA A 86 -1.56 1.13 8.81
CA ALA A 86 -1.31 -0.29 9.04
C ALA A 86 0.20 -0.59 9.23
N GLY A 87 1.08 0.40 9.10
CA GLY A 87 2.53 0.30 9.34
C GLY A 87 2.93 0.57 10.80
N PRO A 88 4.23 0.49 11.14
CA PRO A 88 5.34 0.94 10.31
C PRO A 88 5.72 0.00 9.16
N TRP A 89 5.96 0.61 8.00
CA TRP A 89 6.39 -0.06 6.77
C TRP A 89 7.87 0.17 6.52
N LYS A 90 8.59 -0.88 6.15
CA LYS A 90 9.94 -0.77 5.60
C LYS A 90 9.95 -1.37 4.20
N VAL A 91 10.45 -0.61 3.24
CA VAL A 91 10.52 -1.00 1.82
C VAL A 91 11.97 -1.01 1.40
N THR A 92 12.42 -2.16 0.88
CA THR A 92 13.76 -2.32 0.31
C THR A 92 13.62 -2.63 -1.17
N LEU A 93 14.05 -1.72 -2.04
CA LEU A 93 14.11 -1.93 -3.48
C LEU A 93 15.45 -2.57 -3.85
N ILE A 94 15.41 -3.59 -4.70
CA ILE A 94 16.57 -4.32 -5.21
C ILE A 94 16.54 -4.23 -6.73
N ASP A 95 17.61 -3.68 -7.33
CA ASP A 95 17.81 -3.70 -8.77
C ASP A 95 18.45 -5.02 -9.22
N THR A 96 17.64 -5.85 -9.86
CA THR A 96 18.00 -7.16 -10.37
C THR A 96 18.90 -7.12 -11.61
N SER A 97 19.10 -5.95 -12.23
CA SER A 97 20.02 -5.81 -13.37
C SER A 97 21.49 -5.83 -12.96
N VAL A 98 21.77 -5.43 -11.72
CA VAL A 98 23.12 -5.40 -11.13
C VAL A 98 23.37 -6.64 -10.28
N ASP A 99 22.33 -7.16 -9.63
CA ASP A 99 22.43 -8.31 -8.74
C ASP A 99 21.28 -9.30 -9.00
N LEU A 100 21.59 -10.40 -9.70
CA LEU A 100 20.62 -11.48 -9.97
C LEU A 100 20.39 -12.36 -8.74
N ALA A 101 21.16 -12.17 -7.66
CA ALA A 101 21.05 -12.93 -6.43
C ALA A 101 20.33 -12.10 -5.36
N ILE A 102 19.21 -12.62 -4.87
CA ILE A 102 18.61 -12.10 -3.64
C ILE A 102 19.42 -12.68 -2.46
N ASP A 103 19.84 -11.82 -1.53
CA ASP A 103 20.59 -12.22 -0.33
C ASP A 103 19.96 -13.46 0.35
N ALA A 104 20.80 -14.42 0.74
CA ALA A 104 20.35 -15.70 1.27
C ALA A 104 19.48 -15.56 2.53
N ALA A 105 19.68 -14.51 3.35
CA ALA A 105 18.84 -14.24 4.50
C ALA A 105 17.43 -13.80 4.08
N VAL A 106 17.29 -13.05 2.99
CA VAL A 106 15.98 -12.70 2.42
C VAL A 106 15.29 -13.94 1.84
N MET A 107 16.01 -14.76 1.07
CA MET A 107 15.47 -16.02 0.52
C MET A 107 14.97 -16.96 1.63
N ARG A 108 15.71 -17.05 2.74
CA ARG A 108 15.29 -17.82 3.91
C ARG A 108 14.01 -17.29 4.55
N ARG A 109 13.84 -15.97 4.62
CA ARG A 109 12.62 -15.34 5.15
C ARG A 109 11.42 -15.53 4.23
N LEU A 110 11.63 -15.52 2.91
CA LEU A 110 10.60 -15.84 1.91
C LEU A 110 10.08 -17.27 2.05
N GLY A 111 10.97 -18.24 2.26
CA GLY A 111 10.57 -19.63 2.49
C GLY A 111 9.77 -19.87 3.79
N GLN A 112 9.86 -18.94 4.74
CA GLN A 112 9.19 -19.02 6.05
C GLN A 112 7.83 -18.30 6.08
N ALA A 113 7.58 -17.37 5.15
CA ALA A 113 6.30 -16.72 4.96
C ALA A 113 5.38 -17.65 4.15
N ARG A 114 4.68 -18.56 4.83
CA ARG A 114 3.58 -19.37 4.29
C ARG A 114 2.28 -19.02 4.99
#